data_AF-A0A4R4KGF4-F1
#
_entry.id   AF-A0A4R4KGF4-F1
#
_cell.length_a   1.000
_cell.length_b   1.000
_cell.length_c   1.000
_cell.angle_alpha   90.00
_cell.angle_beta   90.00
_cell.angle_gamma   90.00
#
_symmetry.space_group_name_H-M   'P 1'
#
loop_
_entity.id
_entity.type
_entity.pdbx_description
1 polymer ?
#
loop_
_entity_poly.entity_id
_entity_poly.type
_entity_poly.pdbx_seq_one_letter_code
_entity_poly.pdbx_strand_id
1 'polypeptide(L)'
;MYKHGVLLSREPWNISWSPNEVRVSMQLIRKDTAWDAENGIKTHKLVDDLIYVEAASLDNGETFHISAIRRDVDNYVDRNVQTKLIALAKTYISVMNV
;
A
#
# COMPACT_ATOMS: atom_id res chain seq x y z
N MET A 1 -6.97 21.36 3.56
CA MET A 1 -7.23 20.00 4.10
C MET A 1 -6.48 19.01 3.22
N TYR A 2 -5.45 18.36 3.76
CA TYR A 2 -4.69 17.35 3.02
C TYR A 2 -5.53 16.07 2.89
N LYS A 3 -5.45 15.40 1.74
CA LYS A 3 -6.09 14.10 1.53
C LYS A 3 -5.02 13.02 1.58
N HIS A 4 -5.20 12.03 2.44
CA HIS A 4 -4.36 10.84 2.47
C HIS A 4 -4.97 9.79 1.54
N GLY A 5 -4.14 9.13 0.73
CA GLY A 5 -4.54 8.04 -0.16
C GLY A 5 -3.75 6.78 0.14
N VAL A 6 -4.33 5.64 -0.23
CA VAL A 6 -3.65 4.35 -0.20
C VAL A 6 -3.72 3.75 -1.61
N LEU A 7 -2.56 3.45 -2.19
CA LEU A 7 -2.46 2.65 -3.39
C LEU A 7 -2.18 1.20 -2.97
N LEU A 8 -3.00 0.27 -3.46
CA LEU A 8 -2.85 -1.17 -3.25
C LEU A 8 -2.63 -1.83 -4.59
N SER A 9 -1.58 -2.62 -4.70
CA SER A 9 -1.27 -3.40 -5.89
C SER A 9 -0.93 -4.83 -5.51
N ARG A 10 -1.41 -5.76 -6.34
CA ARG A 10 -0.90 -7.13 -6.34
C ARG A 10 0.40 -7.09 -7.13
N GLU A 11 1.48 -7.57 -6.53
CA GLU A 11 2.76 -7.61 -7.23
C GLU A 11 2.71 -8.70 -8.31
N PRO A 12 2.98 -8.37 -9.59
CA PRO A 12 3.03 -9.36 -10.66
C PRO A 12 4.20 -10.31 -10.41
N TRP A 13 4.01 -11.58 -10.83
CA TRP A 13 4.91 -12.74 -10.63
C TRP A 13 6.38 -12.38 -10.36
N ASN A 14 6.71 -12.16 -9.08
CA ASN A 14 8.03 -12.52 -8.59
C ASN A 14 8.07 -14.05 -8.68
N ILE A 15 9.16 -14.66 -9.14
CA ILE A 15 9.26 -16.11 -9.33
C ILE A 15 9.14 -16.77 -7.95
N SER A 16 7.89 -17.01 -7.53
CA SER A 16 7.56 -17.69 -6.30
C SER A 16 7.60 -19.17 -6.58
N TRP A 17 8.35 -19.91 -5.76
CA TRP A 17 8.30 -21.36 -5.76
C TRP A 17 7.02 -21.91 -5.11
N SER A 18 6.14 -21.05 -4.57
CA SER A 18 4.86 -21.43 -3.97
C SER A 18 3.70 -20.95 -4.84
N PRO A 19 2.88 -21.86 -5.40
CA PRO A 19 1.71 -21.48 -6.19
C PRO A 19 0.63 -20.77 -5.35
N ASN A 20 0.73 -20.84 -4.01
CA ASN A 20 -0.20 -20.19 -3.08
C ASN A 20 0.31 -18.83 -2.60
N GLU A 21 1.47 -18.37 -3.07
CA GLU A 21 2.01 -17.09 -2.63
C GLU A 21 1.23 -15.91 -3.24
N VAL A 22 0.76 -15.03 -2.37
CA VAL A 22 0.15 -13.76 -2.76
C VAL A 22 0.98 -12.63 -2.17
N ARG A 23 1.51 -11.76 -3.03
CA ARG A 23 2.21 -10.55 -2.63
C ARG A 23 1.38 -9.32 -2.93
N VAL A 24 1.32 -8.43 -1.94
CA VAL A 24 0.71 -7.12 -2.08
C VAL A 24 1.71 -6.06 -1.64
N SER A 25 1.71 -4.95 -2.34
CA SER A 25 2.35 -3.73 -1.87
C SER A 25 1.31 -2.66 -1.58
N MET A 26 1.67 -1.81 -0.63
CA MET A 26 0.87 -0.68 -0.21
C MET A 26 1.74 0.57 -0.17
N GLN A 27 1.29 1.62 -0.83
CA GLN A 27 1.88 2.95 -0.73
C GLN A 27 0.88 3.89 -0.06
N LEU A 28 1.27 4.44 1.09
CA LEU A 28 0.54 5.56 1.69
C LEU A 28 1.08 6.84 1.07
N ILE A 29 0.17 7.66 0.55
CA ILE A 29 0.55 8.83 -0.25
C ILE A 29 -0.23 10.04 0.23
N ARG A 30 0.46 11.18 0.42
CA ARG A 30 -0.22 12.45 0.63
C ARG A 30 -0.60 13.04 -0.72
N LYS A 31 -1.89 13.23 -0.95
CA LYS A 31 -2.39 13.96 -2.12
C LYS A 31 -2.45 15.43 -1.77
N ASP A 32 -1.60 16.21 -2.42
CA ASP A 32 -1.63 17.66 -2.35
C ASP A 32 -2.45 18.23 -3.52
N THR A 33 -3.19 19.30 -3.24
CA THR A 33 -4.06 19.94 -4.23
C THR A 33 -3.61 21.37 -4.40
N ALA A 34 -3.13 21.70 -5.59
CA ALA A 34 -2.69 23.03 -5.95
C ALA A 34 -3.63 23.64 -7.00
N TRP A 35 -3.69 24.96 -7.02
CA TRP A 35 -4.35 25.69 -8.09
C TRP A 35 -3.33 25.99 -9.18
N ASP A 36 -3.60 25.53 -10.40
CA ASP A 36 -2.87 25.92 -11.60
C ASP A 36 -3.58 27.11 -12.23
N ALA A 37 -3.01 28.30 -12.04
CA ALA A 37 -3.58 29.54 -12.53
C ALA A 37 -3.49 29.69 -14.06
N GLU A 38 -2.55 29.00 -14.71
CA GLU A 38 -2.33 29.06 -16.15
C GLU A 38 -3.41 28.25 -16.89
N ASN A 39 -3.72 27.07 -16.37
CA ASN A 39 -4.73 26.19 -16.95
C ASN A 39 -6.12 26.35 -16.33
N GLY A 40 -6.25 27.15 -15.26
CA GLY A 40 -7.53 27.38 -14.57
C GLY A 40 -8.11 26.11 -13.94
N ILE A 41 -7.27 25.15 -13.56
CA ILE A 41 -7.67 23.85 -13.03
C ILE A 41 -7.02 23.56 -11.67
N LYS A 42 -7.67 22.71 -10.88
CA LYS A 42 -7.05 22.12 -9.70
C LYS A 42 -6.15 20.96 -10.14
N THR A 43 -4.86 21.08 -9.87
CA THR A 43 -3.90 20.00 -10.08
C THR A 43 -3.73 19.20 -8.80
N HIS A 44 -3.48 17.91 -8.95
CA HIS A 44 -3.28 17.01 -7.84
C HIS A 44 -1.90 16.38 -7.96
N LYS A 45 -1.07 16.54 -6.92
CA LYS A 45 0.25 15.94 -6.85
C LYS A 45 0.29 14.91 -5.73
N LEU A 46 0.93 13.79 -6.00
CA LEU A 46 1.33 12.83 -4.98
C LEU A 46 2.62 13.33 -4.33
N VAL A 47 2.61 13.55 -3.02
CA VAL A 47 3.78 13.97 -2.26
C VAL A 47 4.44 12.75 -1.63
N ASP A 48 5.75 12.65 -1.84
CA ASP A 48 6.63 11.51 -1.55
C ASP A 48 6.88 11.23 -0.06
N ASP A 49 5.85 11.30 0.79
CA ASP A 49 5.92 10.68 2.12
C ASP A 49 5.65 9.17 1.96
N LEU A 50 6.61 8.46 1.36
CA LEU A 50 6.52 7.06 0.94
C LEU A 50 6.62 6.10 2.12
N ILE A 51 5.51 5.85 2.81
CA ILE A 51 5.41 4.59 3.58
C ILE A 51 5.08 3.51 2.55
N TYR A 52 6.08 2.70 2.23
CA TYR A 52 5.94 1.53 1.37
C TYR A 52 5.92 0.28 2.25
N VAL A 53 4.85 -0.50 2.14
CA VAL A 53 4.65 -1.74 2.90
C VAL A 53 4.51 -2.89 1.92
N GLU A 54 5.28 -3.95 2.10
CA GLU A 54 5.06 -5.21 1.41
C GLU A 54 4.50 -6.23 2.41
N ALA A 55 3.51 -6.99 1.96
CA ALA A 55 3.01 -8.13 2.70
C ALA A 55 2.91 -9.35 1.78
N ALA A 56 3.25 -10.51 2.34
CA ALA A 56 3.18 -11.78 1.67
C ALA A 56 2.26 -12.73 2.43
N SER A 57 1.48 -13.49 1.67
CA SER A 57 0.69 -14.63 2.12
C SER A 57 1.24 -15.88 1.44
N LEU A 58 1.27 -17.00 2.15
CA LEU A 58 1.63 -18.32 1.60
C LEU A 58 0.43 -19.28 1.57
N ASP A 59 -0.76 -18.76 1.86
CA ASP A 59 -2.02 -19.49 2.06
C ASP A 59 -3.16 -18.83 1.28
N ASN A 60 -2.89 -18.44 0.02
CA ASN A 60 -3.89 -17.88 -0.90
C ASN A 60 -4.56 -16.56 -0.44
N GLY A 61 -3.90 -15.81 0.44
CA GLY A 61 -4.41 -14.54 0.96
C GLY A 61 -5.18 -14.66 2.28
N GLU A 62 -5.22 -15.85 2.91
CA GLU A 62 -5.89 -16.04 4.20
C GLU A 62 -5.13 -15.37 5.35
N THR A 63 -3.80 -15.45 5.37
CA THR A 63 -2.93 -14.77 6.33
C THR A 63 -1.82 -14.00 5.63
N PHE A 64 -1.52 -12.81 6.15
CA PHE A 64 -0.44 -11.95 5.61
C PHE A 64 0.58 -11.65 6.69
N HIS A 65 1.84 -11.69 6.27
CA HIS A 65 2.99 -11.23 7.04
C HIS A 65 3.59 -10.02 6.35
N ILE A 66 3.82 -8.95 7.09
CA ILE A 66 4.53 -7.77 6.58
C ILE A 66 5.99 -8.16 6.39
N SER A 67 6.47 -8.16 5.15
CA SER A 67 7.83 -8.55 4.77
C SER A 67 8.80 -7.37 4.80
N ALA A 68 8.31 -6.17 4.49
CA ALA A 68 9.12 -4.96 4.52
C ALA A 68 8.25 -3.74 4.81
N ILE A 69 8.80 -2.79 5.58
CA ILE A 69 8.30 -1.43 5.67
C ILE A 69 9.47 -0.51 5.37
N ARG A 70 9.38 0.28 4.30
CA ARG A 70 10.32 1.37 4.03
C ARG A 70 9.62 2.66 4.41
N ARG A 71 10.21 3.39 5.36
CA ARG A 71 9.79 4.74 5.75
C ARG A 71 11.04 5.60 5.80
N ASP A 72 10.95 6.82 5.28
CA ASP A 72 12.08 7.77 5.22
C ASP A 72 12.45 8.35 6.60
N VAL A 73 11.59 8.18 7.62
CA VAL A 73 11.82 8.68 8.98
C VAL A 73 11.32 7.64 9.99
N ASP A 74 12.27 6.99 10.66
CA ASP A 74 12.14 5.99 11.73
C ASP A 74 11.32 4.72 11.37
N ASN A 75 12.02 3.58 11.40
CA ASN A 75 11.54 2.28 10.87
C ASN A 75 10.58 1.53 11.81
N TYR A 76 10.12 2.18 12.88
CA TYR A 76 9.23 1.53 13.85
C TYR A 76 7.76 1.69 13.44
N VAL A 77 7.11 0.56 13.16
CA VAL A 77 5.66 0.47 13.01
C VAL A 77 5.12 -0.38 14.14
N ASP A 78 4.34 0.24 15.01
CA ASP A 78 3.74 -0.44 16.15
C ASP A 78 2.75 -1.54 15.71
N ARG A 79 2.48 -2.47 16.62
CA ARG A 79 1.64 -3.64 16.37
C ARG A 79 0.22 -3.28 15.91
N ASN A 80 -0.36 -2.18 16.40
CA ASN A 80 -1.71 -1.77 16.03
C ASN A 80 -1.77 -1.29 14.57
N VAL A 81 -0.75 -0.54 14.15
CA VAL A 81 -0.61 -0.14 12.73
C VAL A 81 -0.40 -1.36 11.85
N GLN A 82 0.44 -2.32 12.26
CA GLN A 82 0.64 -3.58 11.53
C GLN A 82 -0.67 -4.36 11.33
N THR A 83 -1.48 -4.49 12.38
CA THR A 83 -2.79 -5.17 12.29
C THR A 83 -3.71 -4.51 11.27
N LYS A 84 -3.76 -3.18 11.22
CA LYS A 84 -4.58 -2.45 10.25
C LYS A 84 -4.10 -2.63 8.81
N LEU A 85 -2.78 -2.63 8.60
CA LEU A 85 -2.18 -2.85 7.28
C LEU A 85 -2.48 -4.26 6.75
N ILE A 86 -2.39 -5.28 7.62
CA ILE A 86 -2.75 -6.66 7.29
C ILE A 86 -4.24 -6.77 6.92
N ALA A 87 -5.12 -6.14 7.69
CA ALA A 87 -6.56 -6.15 7.40
C ALA A 87 -6.87 -5.53 6.03
N LEU A 88 -6.16 -4.45 5.67
CA LEU A 88 -6.32 -3.80 4.38
C LEU A 88 -5.82 -4.67 3.22
N ALA A 89 -4.69 -5.34 3.38
CA ALA A 89 -4.18 -6.33 2.42
C ALA A 89 -5.20 -7.46 2.16
N LYS A 90 -5.75 -8.05 3.22
CA LYS A 90 -6.81 -9.08 3.12
C LYS A 90 -8.03 -8.58 2.35
N THR A 91 -8.50 -7.38 2.71
CA THR A 91 -9.67 -6.77 2.07
C THR A 91 -9.45 -6.59 0.57
N TYR A 92 -8.28 -6.06 0.17
CA TYR A 92 -7.96 -5.87 -1.24
C TYR A 92 -7.97 -7.17 -2.04
N ILE A 93 -7.33 -8.24 -1.53
CA ILE A 93 -7.32 -9.53 -2.21
C ILE A 93 -8.72 -10.14 -2.29
N SER A 94 -9.55 -9.99 -1.24
CA SER A 94 -10.94 -10.45 -1.28
C SER A 94 -11.77 -9.77 -2.38
N VAL A 95 -11.49 -8.50 -2.69
CA VAL A 95 -12.17 -7.73 -3.76
C VAL A 95 -11.65 -8.11 -5.14
N MET A 96 -10.36 -8.43 -5.28
CA MET A 96 -9.75 -8.76 -6.56
C MET A 96 -9.96 -10.21 -7.02
N ASN A 97 -10.19 -11.14 -6.08
CA ASN A 97 -10.43 -12.55 -6.36
C ASN A 97 -11.93 -12.92 -6.49
N VAL A 98 -12.79 -11.94 -6.79
CA VAL A 98 -14.24 -12.14 -7.05
C VAL A 98 -14.47 -12.89 -8.36
#